data_AF-A0A955C105-F1
#
_entry.id   AF-A0A955C105-F1
#
_cell.length_a   1.000
_cell.length_b   1.000
_cell.length_c   1.000
_cell.angle_alpha   90.00
_cell.angle_beta   90.00
_cell.angle_gamma   90.00
#
_symmetry.space_group_name_H-M   'P 1'
#
loop_
_entity.id
_entity.type
_entity.pdbx_description
1 polymer ?
#
loop_
_entity_poly.entity_id
_entity_poly.type
_entity_poly.pdbx_seq_one_letter_code
_entity_poly.pdbx_strand_id
1 'polypeptide(L)'
;MKYRSLLGCLALSFGAFFASAQPLRAIEADEVEPAEVAQWIAALDSDRFAEREQASSRLRNAGLAAVDAVAQATERGSAEVFSRSFTLLENWRGAGDPALTQAANDALERLAQGEPGRAARRAAQLLNDEEDKVAQNFDPRQLFVGGGPIVVPRQAIVPIQVPG
;
A
#
# COMPACT_ATOMS: atom_id res chain seq x y z
N MET A 1 -77.54 28.12 12.12
CA MET A 1 -77.70 28.73 10.77
C MET A 1 -77.46 30.24 10.88
N LYS A 2 -76.51 30.77 10.08
CA LYS A 2 -76.47 32.09 9.41
C LYS A 2 -75.05 32.66 9.38
N TYR A 3 -74.44 32.60 8.19
CA TYR A 3 -73.18 33.21 7.77
C TYR A 3 -73.37 34.70 7.45
N ARG A 4 -72.37 35.54 7.77
CA ARG A 4 -71.96 36.78 7.04
C ARG A 4 -70.46 37.00 7.32
N SER A 5 -69.54 36.87 6.34
CA SER A 5 -68.96 37.96 5.50
C SER A 5 -68.44 39.14 6.35
N LEU A 6 -67.23 39.69 6.21
CA LEU A 6 -66.31 39.90 5.09
C LEU A 6 -65.03 40.56 5.64
N LEU A 7 -63.98 40.66 4.80
CA LEU A 7 -62.77 41.51 4.95
C LEU A 7 -61.82 41.11 6.10
N GLY A 8 -60.54 40.85 5.91
CA GLY A 8 -59.62 41.26 4.86
C GLY A 8 -58.30 41.59 5.57
N CYS A 9 -57.20 40.99 5.13
CA CYS A 9 -55.85 41.55 5.19
C CYS A 9 -54.89 40.50 4.65
N LEU A 10 -54.61 40.67 3.36
CA LEU A 10 -53.43 40.16 2.68
C LEU A 10 -52.20 40.78 3.38
N ALA A 11 -51.56 40.02 4.27
CA ALA A 11 -50.24 40.37 4.80
C ALA A 11 -49.21 39.41 4.20
N LEU A 12 -48.68 39.83 3.06
CA LEU A 12 -47.40 39.39 2.53
C LEU A 12 -46.35 39.50 3.64
N SER A 13 -45.83 38.37 4.12
CA SER A 13 -44.65 38.35 4.97
C SER A 13 -43.68 37.32 4.42
N PHE A 14 -42.85 37.81 3.49
CA PHE A 14 -41.43 37.56 3.37
C PHE A 14 -40.95 36.18 3.85
N GLY A 15 -40.69 35.30 2.88
CA GLY A 15 -39.95 34.07 3.11
C GLY A 15 -38.59 34.40 3.71
N ALA A 16 -38.39 33.98 4.96
CA ALA A 16 -37.06 33.79 5.50
C ALA A 16 -36.47 32.55 4.81
N PHE A 17 -35.92 32.75 3.61
CA PHE A 17 -34.97 31.81 3.03
C PHE A 17 -33.76 31.83 3.97
N PHE A 18 -33.77 30.92 4.94
CA PHE A 18 -32.59 30.60 5.72
C PHE A 18 -31.58 30.03 4.72
N ALA A 19 -30.74 30.92 4.18
CA ALA A 19 -29.50 30.54 3.56
C ALA A 19 -28.65 29.93 4.67
N SER A 20 -28.78 28.61 4.86
CA SER A 20 -27.77 27.84 5.54
C SER A 20 -26.51 27.97 4.67
N ALA A 21 -25.66 28.93 5.03
CA ALA A 21 -24.26 28.88 4.67
C ALA A 21 -23.73 27.59 5.31
N GLN A 22 -23.84 26.47 4.59
CA GLN A 22 -23.07 25.29 4.91
C GLN A 22 -21.62 25.79 4.91
N PRO A 23 -20.88 25.68 6.03
CA PRO A 23 -19.45 25.92 5.96
C PRO A 23 -18.96 25.02 4.84
N LEU A 24 -18.25 25.61 3.88
CA LEU A 24 -17.51 24.86 2.88
C LEU A 24 -16.65 23.90 3.68
N ARG A 25 -17.08 22.64 3.81
CA ARG A 25 -16.29 21.61 4.45
C ARG A 25 -15.04 21.57 3.58
N ALA A 26 -13.96 22.12 4.11
CA ALA A 26 -12.66 21.98 3.51
C ALA A 26 -12.55 20.49 3.18
N ILE A 27 -12.22 20.17 1.94
CA ILE A 27 -11.84 18.81 1.58
C ILE A 27 -10.54 18.60 2.34
N GLU A 28 -10.66 18.20 3.61
CA GLU A 28 -9.63 17.47 4.32
C GLU A 28 -9.33 16.32 3.37
N ALA A 29 -8.13 16.32 2.78
CA ALA A 29 -7.62 15.11 2.17
C ALA A 29 -7.77 14.05 3.26
N ASP A 30 -8.55 13.00 3.01
CA ASP A 30 -8.70 11.87 3.93
C ASP A 30 -7.30 11.28 4.13
N GLU A 31 -6.58 11.81 5.11
CA GLU A 31 -5.31 11.30 5.55
C GLU A 31 -5.63 10.00 6.28
N VAL A 32 -5.12 8.89 5.75
CA VAL A 32 -5.39 7.57 6.32
C VAL A 32 -4.80 7.52 7.71
N GLU A 33 -5.66 7.41 8.72
CA GLU A 33 -5.22 7.40 10.10
C GLU A 33 -4.54 6.07 10.45
N PRO A 34 -3.45 6.05 11.25
CA PRO A 34 -2.78 4.81 11.63
C PRO A 34 -3.70 3.79 12.31
N ALA A 35 -4.71 4.28 13.05
CA ALA A 35 -5.72 3.45 13.69
C ALA A 35 -6.61 2.70 12.67
N GLU A 36 -6.89 3.31 11.52
CA GLU A 36 -7.67 2.67 10.45
C GLU A 36 -6.85 1.57 9.77
N VAL A 37 -5.57 1.82 9.49
CA VAL A 37 -4.65 0.81 8.95
C VAL A 37 -4.57 -0.41 9.86
N ALA A 38 -4.43 -0.20 11.17
CA ALA A 38 -4.42 -1.28 12.14
C ALA A 38 -5.73 -2.10 12.15
N GLN A 39 -6.87 -1.43 12.03
CA GLN A 39 -8.17 -2.12 11.93
C GLN A 39 -8.28 -2.96 10.67
N TRP A 40 -7.81 -2.44 9.52
CA TRP A 40 -7.85 -3.20 8.27
C TRP A 40 -6.88 -4.39 8.31
N ILE A 41 -5.69 -4.24 8.92
CA ILE A 41 -4.76 -5.37 9.13
C ILE A 41 -5.41 -6.46 9.98
N ALA A 42 -6.10 -6.10 11.07
CA ALA A 42 -6.82 -7.07 11.88
C ALA A 42 -7.93 -7.77 11.09
N ALA A 43 -8.66 -7.03 10.25
CA ALA A 43 -9.73 -7.56 9.42
C ALA A 43 -9.24 -8.48 8.28
N LEU A 44 -7.93 -8.52 7.97
CA LEU A 44 -7.37 -9.51 7.04
C LEU A 44 -7.53 -10.95 7.53
N ASP A 45 -7.71 -11.16 8.85
CA ASP A 45 -7.93 -12.47 9.46
C ASP A 45 -9.41 -12.75 9.77
N SER A 46 -10.34 -11.90 9.30
CA SER A 46 -11.77 -12.09 9.58
C SER A 46 -12.28 -13.42 9.03
N ASP A 47 -13.17 -14.11 9.76
CA ASP A 47 -13.84 -15.32 9.26
C ASP A 47 -14.66 -15.07 7.99
N ARG A 48 -15.08 -13.82 7.77
CA ARG A 48 -15.91 -13.42 6.63
C ARG A 48 -15.06 -12.95 5.46
N PHE A 49 -15.16 -13.69 4.35
CA PHE A 49 -14.43 -13.38 3.12
C PHE A 49 -14.62 -11.93 2.64
N ALA A 50 -15.86 -11.42 2.68
CA ALA A 50 -16.16 -10.05 2.26
C ALA A 50 -15.40 -8.99 3.08
N GLU A 51 -15.24 -9.21 4.39
CA GLU A 51 -14.50 -8.30 5.27
C GLU A 51 -12.99 -8.36 4.95
N ARG A 52 -12.45 -9.55 4.72
CA ARG A 52 -11.04 -9.70 4.34
C ARG A 52 -10.73 -9.03 2.99
N GLU A 53 -11.60 -9.17 1.99
CA GLU A 53 -11.43 -8.52 0.68
C GLU A 53 -11.55 -7.00 0.77
N GLN A 54 -12.51 -6.51 1.57
CA GLN A 54 -12.65 -5.08 1.81
C GLN A 54 -11.39 -4.52 2.49
N ALA A 55 -10.85 -5.22 3.50
CA ALA A 55 -9.63 -4.83 4.18
C ALA A 55 -8.43 -4.81 3.23
N SER A 56 -8.22 -5.86 2.42
CA SER A 56 -7.17 -5.90 1.40
C SER A 56 -7.29 -4.73 0.41
N SER A 57 -8.51 -4.39 -0.02
CA SER A 57 -8.75 -3.27 -0.92
C SER A 57 -8.41 -1.92 -0.29
N ARG A 58 -8.84 -1.69 0.96
CA ARG A 58 -8.54 -0.45 1.69
C ARG A 58 -7.05 -0.29 1.93
N LEU A 59 -6.36 -1.36 2.35
CA LEU A 59 -4.91 -1.34 2.53
C LEU A 59 -4.22 -1.02 1.21
N ARG A 60 -4.59 -1.68 0.10
CA ARG A 60 -4.02 -1.40 -1.22
C ARG A 60 -4.14 0.08 -1.60
N ASN A 61 -5.29 0.69 -1.35
CA ASN A 61 -5.56 2.09 -1.64
C ASN A 61 -4.84 3.06 -0.71
N ALA A 62 -4.58 2.66 0.54
CA ALA A 62 -3.80 3.46 1.49
C ALA A 62 -2.33 3.60 1.07
N GLY A 63 -1.80 2.64 0.30
CA GLY A 63 -0.49 2.72 -0.33
C GLY A 63 0.62 3.03 0.69
N LEU A 64 1.35 4.12 0.45
CA LEU A 64 2.50 4.54 1.27
C LEU A 64 2.18 4.60 2.76
N ALA A 65 1.00 5.09 3.14
CA ALA A 65 0.59 5.21 4.53
C ALA A 65 0.49 3.87 5.27
N ALA A 66 0.33 2.76 4.53
CA ALA A 66 0.15 1.43 5.10
C ALA A 66 1.40 0.54 5.00
N VAL A 67 2.44 0.92 4.26
CA VAL A 67 3.60 0.03 3.96
C VAL A 67 4.25 -0.53 5.21
N ASP A 68 4.62 0.33 6.17
CA ASP A 68 5.32 -0.11 7.38
C ASP A 68 4.44 -1.00 8.27
N ALA A 69 3.16 -0.68 8.41
CA ALA A 69 2.24 -1.47 9.22
C ALA A 69 1.98 -2.85 8.57
N VAL A 70 1.83 -2.90 7.25
CA VAL A 70 1.69 -4.13 6.48
C VAL A 70 2.97 -4.98 6.59
N ALA A 71 4.16 -4.37 6.52
CA ALA A 71 5.42 -5.07 6.71
C ALA A 71 5.51 -5.73 8.09
N GLN A 72 5.18 -5.01 9.16
CA GLN A 72 5.15 -5.57 10.52
C GLN A 72 4.13 -6.71 10.65
N ALA A 73 2.99 -6.61 9.98
CA ALA A 73 1.98 -7.67 9.96
C ALA A 73 2.49 -8.96 9.31
N THR A 74 3.41 -8.88 8.35
CA THR A 74 4.04 -10.09 7.76
C THR A 74 4.91 -10.84 8.77
N GLU A 75 5.58 -10.14 9.68
CA GLU A 75 6.45 -10.77 10.67
C GLU A 75 5.66 -11.48 11.78
N ARG A 76 4.59 -10.83 12.26
CA ARG A 76 3.92 -11.21 13.53
C ARG A 76 2.51 -11.76 13.36
N GLY A 77 1.89 -11.60 12.20
CA GLY A 77 0.50 -12.00 11.95
C GLY A 77 0.28 -13.51 11.83
N SER A 78 -1.00 -13.89 11.79
CA SER A 78 -1.45 -15.24 11.43
C SER A 78 -0.93 -15.66 10.04
N ALA A 79 -1.13 -16.93 9.66
CA ALA A 79 -0.75 -17.38 8.31
C ALA A 79 -1.54 -16.67 7.20
N GLU A 80 -2.81 -16.32 7.44
CA GLU A 80 -3.63 -15.59 6.47
C GLU A 80 -3.21 -14.11 6.41
N VAL A 81 -3.01 -13.46 7.56
CA VAL A 81 -2.50 -12.08 7.64
C VAL A 81 -1.16 -11.97 6.94
N PHE A 82 -0.26 -12.94 7.13
CA PHE A 82 1.00 -13.03 6.41
C PHE A 82 0.82 -13.05 4.91
N SER A 83 0.05 -14.03 4.42
CA SER A 83 -0.12 -14.28 3.00
C SER A 83 -0.64 -13.02 2.30
N ARG A 84 -1.72 -12.43 2.84
CA ARG A 84 -2.33 -11.21 2.30
C ARG A 84 -1.41 -9.99 2.39
N SER A 85 -0.78 -9.78 3.54
CA SER A 85 0.12 -8.63 3.75
C SER A 85 1.35 -8.72 2.84
N PHE A 86 1.91 -9.92 2.66
CA PHE A 86 3.04 -10.14 1.77
C PHE A 86 2.66 -9.92 0.30
N THR A 87 1.48 -10.41 -0.12
CA THR A 87 0.95 -10.13 -1.46
C THR A 87 0.69 -8.63 -1.69
N LEU A 88 0.31 -7.86 -0.67
CA LEU A 88 0.19 -6.40 -0.79
C LEU A 88 1.56 -5.76 -1.08
N LEU A 89 2.61 -6.15 -0.36
CA LEU A 89 3.98 -5.67 -0.62
C LEU A 89 4.43 -6.04 -2.03
N GLU A 90 4.23 -7.29 -2.46
CA GLU A 90 4.53 -7.75 -3.83
C GLU A 90 3.84 -6.88 -4.89
N ASN A 91 2.54 -6.60 -4.70
CA ASN A 91 1.78 -5.78 -5.64
C ASN A 91 2.28 -4.33 -5.69
N TRP A 92 2.65 -3.75 -4.55
CA TRP A 92 3.14 -2.38 -4.50
C TRP A 92 4.48 -2.18 -5.20
N ARG A 93 5.36 -3.20 -5.20
CA ARG A 93 6.57 -3.15 -6.04
C ARG A 93 6.24 -2.96 -7.52
N GLY A 94 5.15 -3.56 -8.00
CA GLY A 94 4.71 -3.52 -9.39
C GLY A 94 3.69 -2.43 -9.73
N ALA A 95 3.32 -1.56 -8.77
CA ALA A 95 2.18 -0.65 -8.93
C ALA A 95 2.41 0.53 -9.90
N GLY A 96 3.64 0.75 -10.36
CA GLY A 96 3.99 1.84 -11.29
C GLY A 96 4.14 3.21 -10.65
N ASP A 97 3.89 3.33 -9.35
CA ASP A 97 4.25 4.50 -8.52
C ASP A 97 5.66 4.31 -7.96
N PRO A 98 6.67 5.09 -8.38
CA PRO A 98 8.05 4.92 -7.96
C PRO A 98 8.26 5.02 -6.45
N ALA A 99 7.53 5.90 -5.76
CA ALA A 99 7.69 6.09 -4.33
C ALA A 99 7.16 4.88 -3.56
N LEU A 100 5.98 4.38 -3.94
CA LEU A 100 5.37 3.20 -3.36
C LEU A 100 6.17 1.93 -3.67
N THR A 101 6.66 1.79 -4.90
CA THR A 101 7.57 0.71 -5.30
C THR A 101 8.83 0.70 -4.44
N GLN A 102 9.47 1.86 -4.26
CA GLN A 102 10.68 1.96 -3.44
C GLN A 102 10.39 1.59 -1.98
N ALA A 103 9.33 2.15 -1.38
CA ALA A 103 8.96 1.85 0.00
C ALA A 103 8.67 0.34 0.20
N ALA A 104 8.02 -0.31 -0.77
CA ALA A 104 7.78 -1.74 -0.73
C ALA A 104 9.07 -2.57 -0.86
N ASN A 105 10.01 -2.16 -1.72
CA ASN A 105 11.34 -2.78 -1.82
C ASN A 105 12.09 -2.64 -0.50
N ASP A 106 12.16 -1.45 0.07
CA ASP A 106 12.85 -1.20 1.35
C ASP A 106 12.23 -2.02 2.50
N ALA A 107 10.90 -2.17 2.51
CA ALA A 107 10.22 -3.03 3.47
C ALA A 107 10.61 -4.50 3.31
N LEU A 108 10.67 -5.02 2.07
CA LEU A 108 11.06 -6.40 1.80
C LEU A 108 12.54 -6.66 2.10
N GLU A 109 13.42 -5.72 1.81
CA GLU A 109 14.84 -5.80 2.18
C GLU A 109 15.01 -5.87 3.70
N ARG A 110 14.30 -5.02 4.45
CA ARG A 110 14.27 -5.09 5.93
C ARG A 110 13.78 -6.45 6.42
N LEU A 111 12.70 -6.97 5.84
CA LEU A 111 12.18 -8.29 6.19
C LEU A 111 13.21 -9.39 5.91
N ALA A 112 13.89 -9.36 4.76
CA ALA A 112 14.91 -10.33 4.38
C ALA A 112 16.14 -10.33 5.31
N GLN A 113 16.51 -9.15 5.83
CA GLN A 113 17.63 -8.96 6.75
C GLN A 113 17.25 -9.10 8.24
N GLY A 114 15.95 -9.17 8.53
CA GLY A 114 15.42 -9.27 9.88
C GLY A 114 15.55 -10.66 10.52
N GLU A 115 14.68 -10.92 11.51
CA GLU A 115 14.72 -12.16 12.27
C GLU A 115 14.51 -13.40 11.37
N PRO A 116 15.32 -14.47 11.53
CA PRO A 116 15.18 -15.69 10.75
C PRO A 116 13.77 -16.29 10.89
N GLY A 117 13.03 -16.34 9.79
CA GLY A 117 11.63 -16.74 9.85
C GLY A 117 10.99 -16.97 8.49
N ARG A 118 9.67 -17.12 8.47
CA ARG A 118 8.91 -17.25 7.21
C ARG A 118 9.00 -15.95 6.38
N ALA A 119 8.94 -14.79 7.03
CA ALA A 119 8.96 -13.48 6.35
C ALA A 119 10.34 -13.23 5.71
N ALA A 120 11.43 -13.38 6.47
CA ALA A 120 12.78 -13.21 5.97
C ALA A 120 13.10 -14.14 4.78
N ARG A 121 12.77 -15.44 4.90
CA ARG A 121 13.00 -16.40 3.80
C ARG A 121 12.21 -16.05 2.55
N ARG A 122 10.93 -15.69 2.69
CA ARG A 122 10.07 -15.37 1.55
C ARG A 122 10.49 -14.06 0.88
N ALA A 123 10.86 -13.04 1.65
CA ALA A 123 11.38 -11.79 1.13
C ALA A 123 12.71 -11.97 0.39
N ALA A 124 13.65 -12.72 0.96
CA ALA A 124 14.93 -13.02 0.31
C ALA A 124 14.75 -13.78 -1.02
N GLN A 125 13.85 -14.77 -1.04
CA GLN A 125 13.53 -15.49 -2.27
C GLN A 125 12.98 -14.54 -3.35
N LEU A 126 12.00 -13.70 -2.99
CA LEU A 126 11.39 -12.76 -3.93
C LEU A 126 12.40 -11.75 -4.49
N LEU A 127 13.36 -11.28 -3.68
CA LEU A 127 14.39 -10.35 -4.13
C LEU A 127 15.39 -11.02 -5.09
N ASN A 128 15.83 -12.24 -4.77
CA ASN A 128 16.74 -13.01 -5.62
C ASN A 128 16.10 -13.37 -6.98
N ASP A 129 14.82 -13.77 -6.98
CA ASP A 129 14.09 -14.10 -8.21
C ASP A 129 14.03 -12.91 -9.20
N GLU A 130 14.02 -11.67 -8.69
CA GLU A 130 14.04 -10.47 -9.52
C GLU A 130 15.46 -10.12 -10.00
N GLU A 131 16.48 -10.28 -9.15
CA GLU A 131 17.88 -10.12 -9.57
C GLU A 131 18.21 -11.07 -10.73
N ASP A 132 17.76 -12.32 -10.65
CA ASP A 132 17.94 -13.31 -11.70
C ASP A 132 17.23 -12.91 -13.00
N LYS A 133 16.02 -12.36 -12.94
CA LYS A 133 15.31 -11.86 -14.12
C LYS A 133 16.03 -10.68 -14.77
N VAL A 134 16.54 -9.74 -13.96
CA VAL A 134 17.32 -8.60 -14.46
C VAL A 134 18.60 -9.10 -15.12
N ALA A 135 19.30 -10.05 -14.49
CA ALA A 135 20.51 -10.66 -15.06
C ALA A 135 20.23 -11.41 -16.37
N GLN A 136 19.11 -12.13 -16.47
CA GLN A 136 18.70 -12.85 -17.68
C GLN A 136 18.30 -11.91 -18.82
N ASN A 137 17.69 -10.77 -18.51
CA ASN A 137 17.23 -9.79 -19.51
C ASN A 137 18.29 -8.74 -19.86
N PHE A 138 19.48 -8.83 -19.26
CA PHE A 138 20.59 -7.93 -19.51
C PHE A 138 21.18 -8.16 -20.91
N ASP A 139 20.97 -7.20 -21.82
CA ASP A 139 21.70 -7.14 -23.09
C ASP A 139 22.95 -6.23 -22.94
N PRO A 140 24.17 -6.80 -22.89
CA PRO A 140 25.39 -6.02 -22.75
C PRO A 140 25.63 -5.00 -23.87
N ARG A 141 24.92 -5.11 -25.00
CA ARG A 141 24.99 -4.15 -26.12
C ARG A 141 24.23 -2.85 -25.86
N GLN A 142 23.33 -2.81 -24.87
CA GLN A 142 22.56 -1.61 -24.54
C GLN A 142 23.29 -0.67 -23.56
N LEU A 143 24.45 -1.07 -23.04
CA LEU A 143 25.17 -0.35 -21.98
C LEU A 143 26.32 0.54 -22.48
N PHE A 144 26.26 1.00 -23.74
CA PHE A 144 27.31 1.85 -24.32
C PHE A 144 26.87 3.31 -24.46
N VAL A 145 26.95 4.07 -23.37
CA VAL A 145 27.11 5.54 -23.39
C VAL A 145 28.17 5.92 -22.36
N GLY A 146 29.39 6.22 -22.83
CA GLY A 146 30.45 6.87 -22.04
C GLY A 146 31.20 5.95 -21.08
N GLY A 147 32.42 5.56 -21.46
CA GLY A 147 33.19 4.51 -20.78
C GLY A 147 33.47 4.71 -19.29
N GLY A 148 33.27 3.62 -18.54
CA GLY A 148 33.76 3.39 -17.18
C GLY A 148 33.57 1.90 -16.80
N PRO A 149 34.49 1.27 -16.05
CA PRO A 149 34.28 -0.07 -15.46
C PRO A 149 33.33 0.04 -14.24
N ILE A 150 32.57 -0.95 -13.72
CA ILE A 150 32.31 -2.39 -13.90
C ILE A 150 31.06 -2.66 -13.03
N VAL A 151 30.20 -3.63 -13.37
CA VAL A 151 29.44 -4.40 -12.35
C VAL A 151 29.60 -5.89 -12.66
N VAL A 152 30.37 -6.59 -11.84
CA VAL A 152 30.41 -8.06 -11.82
C VAL A 152 29.31 -8.54 -10.87
N PRO A 153 28.47 -9.53 -11.25
CA PRO A 153 27.60 -10.21 -10.30
C PRO A 153 28.45 -10.99 -9.28
N ARG A 154 27.99 -11.03 -8.02
CA ARG A 154 28.72 -11.48 -6.81
C ARG A 154 29.15 -12.97 -6.80
N GLN A 155 28.90 -13.75 -7.85
CA GLN A 155 29.24 -15.18 -7.89
C GLN A 155 30.45 -15.48 -8.78
N ALA A 156 31.62 -14.99 -8.40
CA ALA A 156 32.90 -15.43 -8.94
C ALA A 156 33.98 -15.45 -7.85
N ILE A 157 33.71 -16.15 -6.74
CA ILE A 157 34.75 -16.61 -5.82
C ILE A 157 34.65 -18.12 -5.79
N VAL A 158 35.23 -18.76 -6.80
CA VAL A 158 35.62 -20.17 -6.70
C VAL A 158 36.94 -20.18 -5.93
N PRO A 159 37.11 -21.00 -4.87
CA PRO A 159 38.39 -21.09 -4.19
C PRO A 159 39.45 -21.60 -5.16
N ILE A 160 40.54 -20.84 -5.31
CA ILE A 160 41.72 -21.24 -6.08
C ILE A 160 42.33 -22.45 -5.37
N GLN A 161 42.19 -23.62 -5.97
CA GLN A 161 42.86 -24.83 -5.50
C GLN A 161 44.32 -24.76 -5.96
N VAL A 162 45.23 -24.54 -5.00
CA VAL A 162 46.67 -24.54 -5.25
C VAL A 162 47.14 -25.99 -5.32
N PRO A 163 47.74 -26.46 -6.43
CA PRO A 163 48.34 -27.79 -6.47
C PRO A 163 49.64 -27.80 -5.66
N GLY A 164 49.78 -28.80 -4.80
CA GLY A 164 51.05 -29.20 -4.19
C GLY A 164 51.87 -30.09 -5.11
#